data_AF-A0A957YG50-F1
#
_entry.id   AF-A0A957YG50-F1
#
_cell.length_a   1.000
_cell.length_b   1.000
_cell.length_c   1.000
_cell.angle_alpha   90.00
_cell.angle_beta   90.00
_cell.angle_gamma   90.00
#
_symmetry.space_group_name_H-M   'P 1'
#
loop_
_entity.id
_entity.type
_entity.pdbx_description
1 polymer ?
#
loop_
_entity_poly.entity_id
_entity_poly.type
_entity_poly.pdbx_seq_one_letter_code
_entity_poly.pdbx_strand_id
1 'polypeptide(L)'
;MRANTILETIGNTPHVRINKLYPDTHEVWMKLERTNPGGSIKDRIALSMIEDAEERGLLKPESIIVEPTSGNTGIGLAMAAAVKGYKLILVMPDSMTVERRRIMEAYGATCELTPRALGIKGILDRSAELLEEIPNAWMPQQFENPANIEAHKRTTAQEIIRDFPEGFDYLITGVGTGGHITGTAEVLKEVWPNLKVLAVEPELSPVISGGAPGPHPLQGIGGGFIPKNLHTEILDGVVKV
;
A
#
# COMPACT_ATOMS: atom_id res chain seq x y z
N MET A 1 -20.98 9.89 -10.27
CA MET A 1 -21.02 9.53 -8.83
C MET A 1 -21.20 10.81 -8.03
N ARG A 2 -22.05 10.80 -6.99
CA ARG A 2 -22.07 11.84 -5.95
C ARG A 2 -21.40 11.23 -4.71
N ALA A 3 -20.55 11.98 -4.03
CA ALA A 3 -19.81 11.54 -2.86
C ALA A 3 -19.89 12.62 -1.77
N ASN A 4 -20.05 12.24 -0.51
CA ASN A 4 -20.10 13.18 0.62
C ASN A 4 -18.69 13.63 1.03
N THR A 5 -17.69 12.77 0.87
CA THR A 5 -16.28 13.08 1.12
C THR A 5 -15.41 12.50 0.01
N ILE A 6 -14.16 12.98 -0.08
CA ILE A 6 -13.20 12.46 -1.05
C ILE A 6 -12.89 10.96 -0.81
N LEU A 7 -13.05 10.48 0.43
CA LEU A 7 -12.78 9.09 0.78
C LEU A 7 -13.74 8.11 0.09
N GLU A 8 -14.99 8.51 -0.16
CA GLU A 8 -15.97 7.71 -0.90
C GLU A 8 -15.62 7.54 -2.38
N THR A 9 -14.63 8.27 -2.88
CA THR A 9 -14.11 8.14 -4.25
C THR A 9 -12.90 7.21 -4.35
N ILE A 10 -12.42 6.67 -3.22
CA ILE A 10 -11.34 5.67 -3.21
C ILE A 10 -11.87 4.36 -3.78
N GLY A 11 -11.08 3.76 -4.66
CA GLY A 11 -11.41 2.54 -5.37
C GLY A 11 -12.27 2.75 -6.60
N ASN A 12 -12.91 1.68 -7.07
CA ASN A 12 -13.59 1.63 -8.37
C ASN A 12 -12.74 2.18 -9.52
N THR A 13 -11.43 1.94 -9.48
CA THR A 13 -10.50 2.44 -10.50
C THR A 13 -10.67 1.66 -11.80
N PRO A 14 -10.44 2.29 -12.97
CA PRO A 14 -10.69 1.63 -14.24
C PRO A 14 -9.63 0.58 -14.57
N HIS A 15 -10.02 -0.38 -15.40
CA HIS A 15 -9.10 -1.23 -16.15
C HIS A 15 -8.86 -0.63 -17.54
N VAL A 16 -7.60 -0.58 -17.96
CA VAL A 16 -7.22 -0.04 -19.27
C VAL A 16 -6.40 -1.06 -20.03
N ARG A 17 -6.83 -1.41 -21.24
CA ARG A 17 -6.12 -2.32 -22.13
C ARG A 17 -4.82 -1.71 -22.62
N ILE A 18 -3.74 -2.51 -22.59
CA ILE A 18 -2.46 -2.14 -23.18
C ILE A 18 -2.45 -2.59 -24.65
N ASN A 19 -2.69 -1.67 -25.58
CA ASN A 19 -2.98 -2.02 -26.97
C ASN A 19 -1.76 -2.36 -27.85
N LYS A 20 -0.61 -1.68 -27.67
CA LYS A 20 0.51 -1.72 -28.63
C LYS A 20 1.81 -2.31 -28.11
N LEU A 21 1.91 -2.59 -26.81
CA LEU A 21 3.16 -3.10 -26.22
C LEU A 21 3.31 -4.62 -26.35
N TYR A 22 2.22 -5.32 -26.65
CA TYR A 22 2.18 -6.78 -26.73
C TYR A 22 1.64 -7.22 -28.09
N PRO A 23 2.06 -8.38 -28.62
CA PRO A 23 1.45 -8.97 -29.80
C PRO A 23 -0.03 -9.26 -29.58
N ASP A 24 -0.81 -9.33 -30.66
CA ASP A 24 -2.27 -9.59 -30.61
C ASP A 24 -2.65 -10.95 -30.00
N THR A 25 -1.67 -11.84 -29.80
CA THR A 25 -1.83 -13.11 -29.10
C THR A 25 -1.89 -12.98 -27.58
N HIS A 26 -1.60 -11.80 -27.02
CA HIS A 26 -1.64 -11.54 -25.59
C HIS A 26 -2.61 -10.41 -25.29
N GLU A 27 -3.49 -10.64 -24.32
CA GLU A 27 -4.39 -9.63 -23.80
C GLU A 27 -3.90 -9.16 -22.43
N VAL A 28 -3.56 -7.87 -22.33
CA VAL A 28 -3.00 -7.29 -21.11
C VAL A 28 -3.82 -6.07 -20.69
N TRP A 29 -4.30 -6.11 -19.45
CA TRP A 29 -5.06 -5.05 -18.81
C TRP A 29 -4.32 -4.49 -17.61
N MET A 30 -4.43 -3.18 -17.40
CA MET A 30 -3.87 -2.48 -16.25
C MET A 30 -5.00 -2.02 -15.33
N LYS A 31 -4.98 -2.47 -14.07
CA LYS A 31 -5.78 -1.87 -12.99
C LYS A 31 -5.17 -0.51 -12.62
N LEU A 32 -5.84 0.58 -12.96
CA LEU A 32 -5.24 1.91 -12.93
C LEU A 32 -5.36 2.60 -11.57
N GLU A 33 -4.68 2.05 -10.56
CA GLU A 33 -4.70 2.54 -9.17
C GLU A 33 -4.19 3.98 -8.97
N ARG A 34 -3.51 4.56 -9.96
CA ARG A 34 -3.13 5.99 -9.95
C ARG A 34 -4.32 6.96 -9.97
N THR A 35 -5.53 6.45 -10.26
CA THR A 35 -6.76 7.26 -10.36
C THR A 35 -7.47 7.43 -9.03
N ASN A 36 -7.02 6.76 -7.96
CA ASN A 36 -7.45 7.09 -6.61
C ASN A 36 -7.11 8.57 -6.29
N PRO A 37 -7.87 9.24 -5.41
CA PRO A 37 -7.78 10.69 -5.21
C PRO A 37 -6.42 11.20 -4.68
N GLY A 38 -5.73 10.42 -3.85
CA GLY A 38 -4.36 10.65 -3.40
C GLY A 38 -3.29 10.18 -4.40
N GLY A 39 -3.72 9.67 -5.56
CA GLY A 39 -2.88 9.35 -6.71
C GLY A 39 -2.24 7.95 -6.69
N SER A 40 -2.67 7.05 -5.79
CA SER A 40 -2.08 5.72 -5.71
C SER A 40 -2.97 4.65 -5.06
N ILE A 41 -2.55 3.40 -5.17
CA ILE A 41 -3.15 2.24 -4.48
C ILE A 41 -3.20 2.39 -2.94
N LYS A 42 -2.34 3.23 -2.35
CA LYS A 42 -2.19 3.31 -0.89
C LYS A 42 -3.36 4.01 -0.20
N ASP A 43 -4.18 4.75 -0.95
CA ASP A 43 -5.39 5.37 -0.43
C ASP A 43 -6.35 4.31 0.15
N ARG A 44 -6.44 3.14 -0.52
CA ARG A 44 -7.26 2.01 -0.07
C ARG A 44 -6.85 1.53 1.31
N ILE A 45 -5.55 1.25 1.50
CA ILE A 45 -5.06 0.68 2.76
C ILE A 45 -5.05 1.72 3.87
N ALA A 46 -4.79 2.99 3.55
CA ALA A 46 -4.81 4.06 4.53
C ALA A 46 -6.21 4.22 5.14
N LEU A 47 -7.25 4.26 4.30
CA LEU A 47 -8.62 4.31 4.76
C LEU A 47 -8.98 3.04 5.56
N SER A 48 -8.70 1.87 5.00
CA SER A 48 -9.04 0.57 5.62
C SER A 48 -8.41 0.39 7.00
N MET A 49 -7.11 0.72 7.16
CA MET A 49 -6.43 0.59 8.45
C MET A 49 -6.98 1.56 9.50
N ILE A 50 -7.36 2.78 9.11
CA ILE A 50 -7.98 3.75 10.02
C ILE A 50 -9.37 3.26 10.44
N GLU A 51 -10.21 2.84 9.48
CA GLU A 51 -11.57 2.37 9.76
C GLU A 51 -11.60 1.09 10.61
N ASP A 52 -10.69 0.14 10.37
CA ASP A 52 -10.53 -1.05 11.24
C ASP A 52 -10.18 -0.64 12.68
N ALA A 53 -9.27 0.31 12.85
CA ALA A 53 -8.85 0.78 14.17
C ALA A 53 -9.96 1.55 14.90
N GLU A 54 -10.76 2.32 14.16
CA GLU A 54 -11.98 2.98 14.68
C GLU A 54 -13.00 1.96 15.15
N GLU A 55 -13.32 0.96 14.31
CA GLU A 55 -14.30 -0.09 14.62
C GLU A 55 -13.90 -0.91 15.85
N ARG A 56 -12.60 -1.18 16.00
CA ARG A 56 -12.04 -1.91 17.15
C ARG A 56 -11.83 -1.05 18.40
N GLY A 57 -12.10 0.25 18.32
CA GLY A 57 -11.92 1.21 19.42
C GLY A 57 -10.46 1.49 19.79
N LEU A 58 -9.51 1.12 18.91
CA LEU A 58 -8.08 1.40 19.06
C LEU A 58 -7.75 2.84 18.71
N LEU A 59 -8.47 3.41 17.74
CA LEU A 59 -8.36 4.81 17.34
C LEU A 59 -9.57 5.59 17.85
N LYS A 60 -9.33 6.65 18.63
CA LYS A 60 -10.34 7.52 19.24
C LYS A 60 -10.17 8.94 18.74
N PRO A 61 -11.17 9.84 18.86
CA PRO A 61 -11.07 11.21 18.34
C PRO A 61 -9.81 12.00 18.75
N GLU A 62 -9.27 11.74 19.95
CA GLU A 62 -8.05 12.40 20.46
C GLU A 62 -6.75 11.64 20.13
N SER A 63 -6.83 10.52 19.41
CA SER A 63 -5.67 9.73 19.01
C SER A 63 -4.80 10.46 17.99
N ILE A 64 -3.51 10.15 18.03
CA ILE A 64 -2.53 10.63 17.05
C ILE A 64 -2.03 9.44 16.25
N ILE A 65 -2.11 9.53 14.93
CA ILE A 65 -1.56 8.51 14.04
C ILE A 65 -0.07 8.79 13.86
N VAL A 66 0.76 7.77 14.07
CA VAL A 66 2.21 7.83 13.82
C VAL A 66 2.56 6.73 12.82
N GLU A 67 3.23 7.03 11.71
CA GLU A 67 3.68 5.98 10.77
C GLU A 67 5.08 6.30 10.21
N PRO A 68 6.03 5.35 10.23
CA PRO A 68 7.33 5.49 9.58
C PRO A 68 7.18 5.33 8.06
N THR A 69 6.88 6.42 7.35
CA THR A 69 6.76 6.37 5.90
C THR A 69 7.02 7.71 5.22
N SER A 70 7.69 7.64 4.07
CA SER A 70 7.93 8.78 3.17
C SER A 70 7.32 8.58 1.77
N GLY A 71 6.56 7.50 1.61
CA GLY A 71 5.97 7.10 0.33
C GLY A 71 4.48 7.40 0.24
N ASN A 72 3.83 6.71 -0.70
CA ASN A 72 2.42 6.88 -0.98
C ASN A 72 1.50 6.55 0.21
N THR A 73 1.92 5.68 1.13
CA THR A 73 1.16 5.40 2.36
C THR A 73 1.02 6.64 3.22
N GLY A 74 2.06 7.48 3.30
CA GLY A 74 1.98 8.75 4.03
C GLY A 74 0.99 9.72 3.40
N ILE A 75 0.92 9.78 2.07
CA ILE A 75 -0.05 10.64 1.35
C ILE A 75 -1.48 10.15 1.60
N GLY A 76 -1.74 8.84 1.45
CA GLY A 76 -3.05 8.25 1.71
C GLY A 76 -3.51 8.46 3.15
N LEU A 77 -2.62 8.25 4.13
CA LEU A 77 -2.90 8.49 5.55
C LEU A 77 -3.17 9.98 5.82
N ALA A 78 -2.39 10.89 5.23
CA ALA A 78 -2.58 12.33 5.43
C ALA A 78 -3.94 12.80 4.92
N MET A 79 -4.35 12.36 3.73
CA MET A 79 -5.68 12.65 3.19
C MET A 79 -6.79 12.07 4.09
N ALA A 80 -6.68 10.80 4.49
CA ALA A 80 -7.69 10.15 5.32
C ALA A 80 -7.80 10.76 6.72
N ALA A 81 -6.67 11.05 7.36
CA ALA A 81 -6.60 11.69 8.67
C ALA A 81 -7.21 13.10 8.63
N ALA A 82 -6.93 13.88 7.59
CA ALA A 82 -7.50 15.22 7.41
C ALA A 82 -9.03 15.21 7.34
N VAL A 83 -9.61 14.24 6.62
CA VAL A 83 -11.06 14.12 6.48
C VAL A 83 -11.72 13.59 7.76
N LYS A 84 -11.08 12.62 8.43
CA LYS A 84 -11.60 12.01 9.67
C LYS A 84 -11.28 12.80 10.95
N GLY A 85 -10.46 13.84 10.86
CA GLY A 85 -10.13 14.73 11.98
C GLY A 85 -8.99 14.25 12.89
N TYR A 86 -8.13 13.35 12.43
CA TYR A 86 -6.98 12.87 13.19
C TYR A 86 -5.74 13.71 12.95
N LYS A 87 -4.92 13.87 14.00
CA LYS A 87 -3.54 14.33 13.85
C LYS A 87 -2.68 13.19 13.30
N LEU A 88 -1.77 13.52 12.40
CA LEU A 88 -0.86 12.57 11.79
C LEU A 88 0.59 13.05 11.89
N ILE A 89 1.46 12.17 12.36
CA ILE A 89 2.92 12.34 12.36
C ILE A 89 3.53 11.29 11.44
N LEU A 90 4.26 11.74 10.43
CA LEU A 90 4.98 10.87 9.50
C LEU A 90 6.47 10.96 9.78
N VAL A 91 7.06 9.84 10.20
CA VAL A 91 8.50 9.77 10.50
C VAL A 91 9.26 9.36 9.24
N MET A 92 10.23 10.17 8.83
CA MET A 92 11.00 9.93 7.60
C MET A 92 12.43 10.47 7.68
N PRO A 93 13.35 10.00 6.82
CA PRO A 93 14.68 10.55 6.75
C PRO A 93 14.67 12.00 6.20
N ASP A 94 15.58 12.84 6.69
CA ASP A 94 15.81 14.21 6.19
C ASP A 94 16.26 14.27 4.71
N SER A 95 16.68 13.14 4.15
CA SER A 95 17.01 12.98 2.73
C SER A 95 15.79 12.95 1.79
N MET A 96 14.58 12.91 2.34
CA MET A 96 13.35 12.94 1.55
C MET A 96 13.12 14.32 0.93
N THR A 97 12.62 14.30 -0.31
CA THR A 97 12.48 15.53 -1.09
C THR A 97 11.47 16.49 -0.45
N VAL A 98 11.69 17.79 -0.63
CA VAL A 98 10.82 18.83 -0.10
C VAL A 98 9.42 18.73 -0.71
N GLU A 99 9.32 18.32 -1.98
CA GLU A 99 8.05 18.16 -2.70
C GLU A 99 7.16 17.11 -2.03
N ARG A 100 7.73 15.98 -1.61
CA ARG A 100 6.96 14.93 -0.92
C ARG A 100 6.45 15.40 0.44
N ARG A 101 7.30 16.08 1.21
CA ARG A 101 6.91 16.64 2.51
C ARG A 101 5.79 17.66 2.37
N ARG A 102 5.91 18.58 1.40
CA ARG A 102 4.88 19.59 1.12
C ARG A 102 3.52 19.01 0.77
N ILE A 103 3.46 17.89 0.04
CA ILE A 103 2.18 17.23 -0.25
C ILE A 103 1.52 16.72 1.04
N MET A 104 2.29 16.09 1.92
CA MET A 104 1.77 15.56 3.20
C MET A 104 1.39 16.69 4.17
N GLU A 105 2.23 17.72 4.27
CA GLU A 105 2.00 18.92 5.08
C GLU A 105 0.79 19.73 4.58
N ALA A 106 0.52 19.75 3.28
CA ALA A 106 -0.67 20.40 2.71
C ALA A 106 -1.99 19.74 3.17
N TYR A 107 -1.96 18.45 3.51
CA TYR A 107 -3.07 17.75 4.17
C TYR A 107 -3.06 17.92 5.70
N GLY A 108 -2.11 18.64 6.27
CA GLY A 108 -2.00 18.89 7.70
C GLY A 108 -1.19 17.85 8.48
N ALA A 109 -0.47 16.96 7.81
CA ALA A 109 0.45 16.03 8.48
C ALA A 109 1.72 16.75 8.97
N THR A 110 2.24 16.31 10.11
CA THR A 110 3.56 16.73 10.60
C THR A 110 4.62 15.75 10.11
N CYS A 111 5.67 16.24 9.43
CA CYS A 111 6.81 15.41 9.07
C CYS A 111 7.90 15.48 10.14
N GLU A 112 8.08 14.38 10.88
CA GLU A 112 9.19 14.20 11.83
C GLU A 112 10.42 13.68 11.07
N LEU A 113 11.53 14.43 11.12
CA LEU A 113 12.72 14.11 10.34
C LEU A 113 13.79 13.42 11.19
N THR A 114 14.29 12.29 10.70
CA THR A 114 15.43 11.57 11.30
C THR A 114 16.69 11.75 10.43
N PRO A 115 17.90 11.77 11.01
CA PRO A 115 19.13 11.85 10.23
C PRO A 115 19.26 10.72 9.20
N ARG A 116 19.58 11.05 7.94
CA ARG A 116 19.80 10.07 6.85
C ARG A 116 20.72 8.91 7.24
N ALA A 117 21.77 9.18 8.02
CA ALA A 117 22.78 8.20 8.42
C ALA A 117 22.20 7.03 9.23
N LEU A 118 21.06 7.23 9.92
CA LEU A 118 20.40 6.19 10.71
C LEU A 118 19.50 5.27 9.87
N GLY A 119 19.20 5.64 8.62
CA GLY A 119 18.42 4.84 7.68
C GLY A 119 17.08 4.37 8.23
N ILE A 120 16.68 3.14 7.90
CA ILE A 120 15.42 2.52 8.35
C ILE A 120 15.39 2.36 9.87
N LYS A 121 16.53 2.08 10.51
CA LYS A 121 16.58 1.95 11.97
C LYS A 121 16.17 3.26 12.65
N GLY A 122 16.66 4.39 12.17
CA GLY A 122 16.32 5.71 12.73
C GLY A 122 14.84 6.03 12.69
N ILE A 123 14.15 5.75 11.58
CA ILE A 123 12.70 6.00 11.48
C ILE A 123 11.89 5.08 12.39
N LEU A 124 12.31 3.82 12.56
CA LEU A 124 11.63 2.86 13.42
C LEU A 124 11.82 3.21 14.89
N ASP A 125 13.06 3.48 15.31
CA ASP A 125 13.37 3.90 16.69
C ASP A 125 12.57 5.15 17.06
N ARG A 126 12.60 6.18 16.21
CA ARG A 126 11.88 7.43 16.49
C ARG A 126 10.36 7.24 16.51
N SER A 127 9.81 6.38 15.65
CA SER A 127 8.38 6.06 15.68
C SER A 127 7.99 5.35 16.98
N ALA A 128 8.85 4.47 17.50
CA ALA A 128 8.63 3.78 18.77
C ALA A 128 8.67 4.77 19.95
N GLU A 129 9.64 5.68 19.99
CA GLU A 129 9.70 6.75 20.99
C GLU A 129 8.41 7.60 21.00
N LEU A 130 7.94 8.02 19.82
CA LEU A 130 6.69 8.79 19.71
C LEU A 130 5.47 8.03 20.23
N LEU A 131 5.41 6.71 20.04
CA LEU A 131 4.34 5.89 20.61
C LEU A 131 4.38 5.82 22.14
N GLU A 132 5.57 5.90 22.75
CA GLU A 132 5.73 5.93 24.20
C GLU A 132 5.44 7.32 24.79
N GLU A 133 5.87 8.38 24.08
CA GLU A 133 5.75 9.77 24.53
C GLU A 133 4.32 10.33 24.41
N ILE A 134 3.60 9.96 23.35
CA ILE A 134 2.31 10.54 22.99
C ILE A 134 1.17 9.66 23.49
N PRO A 135 0.34 10.11 24.46
CA PRO A 135 -0.83 9.38 24.88
C PRO A 135 -1.79 9.15 23.71
N ASN A 136 -2.35 7.95 23.62
CA ASN A 136 -3.27 7.53 22.56
C ASN A 136 -2.67 7.55 21.14
N ALA A 137 -1.34 7.55 21.01
CA ALA A 137 -0.71 7.35 19.72
C ALA A 137 -0.95 5.93 19.19
N TRP A 138 -1.15 5.83 17.89
CA TRP A 138 -1.43 4.57 17.21
C TRP A 138 -0.65 4.48 15.90
N MET A 139 -0.04 3.32 15.64
CA MET A 139 0.71 3.05 14.42
C MET A 139 -0.05 2.06 13.53
N PRO A 140 -0.39 2.45 12.29
CA PRO A 140 -1.02 1.57 11.31
C PRO A 140 -0.22 0.31 10.98
N GLN A 141 1.11 0.38 10.92
CA GLN A 141 1.99 -0.76 10.63
C GLN A 141 1.69 -1.43 9.27
N GLN A 142 1.84 -0.69 8.17
CA GLN A 142 1.38 -1.12 6.84
C GLN A 142 1.90 -2.48 6.33
N PHE A 143 3.02 -2.99 6.85
CA PHE A 143 3.63 -4.25 6.44
C PHE A 143 3.07 -5.48 7.18
N GLU A 144 2.28 -5.26 8.23
CA GLU A 144 1.79 -6.31 9.13
C GLU A 144 0.30 -6.22 9.44
N ASN A 145 -0.32 -5.07 9.20
CA ASN A 145 -1.72 -4.84 9.53
C ASN A 145 -2.64 -5.60 8.55
N PRO A 146 -3.49 -6.53 9.04
CA PRO A 146 -4.38 -7.32 8.19
C PRO A 146 -5.40 -6.46 7.45
N ALA A 147 -5.75 -5.27 7.95
CA ALA A 147 -6.65 -4.34 7.25
C ALA A 147 -6.08 -3.88 5.89
N ASN A 148 -4.77 -4.01 5.66
CA ASN A 148 -4.15 -3.84 4.34
C ASN A 148 -4.65 -4.90 3.35
N ILE A 149 -4.58 -6.18 3.74
CA ILE A 149 -5.06 -7.31 2.95
C ILE A 149 -6.59 -7.19 2.73
N GLU A 150 -7.32 -6.92 3.80
CA GLU A 150 -8.79 -6.84 3.76
C GLU A 150 -9.31 -5.73 2.85
N ALA A 151 -8.58 -4.59 2.76
CA ALA A 151 -8.90 -3.53 1.81
C ALA A 151 -9.02 -4.08 0.37
N HIS A 152 -8.06 -4.94 0.00
CA HIS A 152 -7.96 -5.50 -1.34
C HIS A 152 -8.94 -6.63 -1.59
N LYS A 153 -9.24 -7.46 -0.57
CA LYS A 153 -10.29 -8.48 -0.67
C LYS A 153 -11.68 -7.88 -0.87
N ARG A 154 -12.00 -6.86 -0.07
CA ARG A 154 -13.33 -6.22 -0.05
C ARG A 154 -13.57 -5.32 -1.25
N THR A 155 -12.52 -4.74 -1.83
CA THR A 155 -12.66 -3.76 -2.91
C THR A 155 -11.96 -4.20 -4.19
N THR A 156 -10.62 -4.20 -4.22
CA THR A 156 -9.84 -4.43 -5.45
C THR A 156 -10.21 -5.75 -6.14
N ALA A 157 -10.32 -6.86 -5.40
CA ALA A 157 -10.68 -8.15 -5.95
C ALA A 157 -12.12 -8.16 -6.51
N GLN A 158 -13.06 -7.55 -5.79
CA GLN A 158 -14.46 -7.46 -6.22
C GLN A 158 -14.63 -6.61 -7.48
N GLU A 159 -13.87 -5.52 -7.58
CA GLU A 159 -13.81 -4.70 -8.79
C GLU A 159 -13.28 -5.50 -9.98
N ILE A 160 -12.25 -6.32 -9.77
CA ILE A 160 -11.69 -7.20 -10.81
C ILE A 160 -12.72 -8.27 -11.25
N ILE A 161 -13.37 -8.95 -10.31
CA ILE A 161 -14.39 -9.97 -10.61
C ILE A 161 -15.55 -9.39 -11.42
N ARG A 162 -16.03 -8.21 -11.02
CA ARG A 162 -17.13 -7.52 -11.70
C ARG A 162 -16.75 -7.12 -13.12
N ASP A 163 -15.52 -6.66 -13.33
CA ASP A 163 -15.07 -6.12 -14.60
C ASP A 163 -14.60 -7.21 -15.60
N PHE A 164 -14.24 -8.41 -15.10
CA PHE A 164 -13.83 -9.58 -15.90
C PHE A 164 -14.63 -10.83 -15.51
N PRO A 165 -15.95 -10.89 -15.75
CA PRO A 165 -16.77 -12.04 -15.38
C PRO A 165 -16.30 -13.37 -16.04
N GLU A 166 -15.61 -13.28 -17.17
CA GLU A 166 -15.00 -14.40 -17.90
C GLU A 166 -13.70 -14.91 -17.28
N GLY A 167 -13.07 -14.14 -16.38
CA GLY A 167 -11.78 -14.44 -15.78
C GLY A 167 -10.58 -14.19 -16.70
N PHE A 168 -9.39 -14.51 -16.19
CA PHE A 168 -8.12 -14.37 -16.92
C PHE A 168 -7.05 -15.29 -16.33
N ASP A 169 -5.95 -15.44 -17.06
CA ASP A 169 -4.94 -16.46 -16.74
C ASP A 169 -3.88 -16.01 -15.72
N TYR A 170 -3.52 -14.71 -15.71
CA TYR A 170 -2.41 -14.19 -14.90
C TYR A 170 -2.74 -12.90 -14.16
N LEU A 171 -2.50 -12.90 -12.85
CA LEU A 171 -2.38 -11.69 -12.03
C LEU A 171 -0.89 -11.42 -11.77
N ILE A 172 -0.40 -10.27 -12.21
CA ILE A 172 1.00 -9.87 -12.07
C ILE A 172 1.08 -8.52 -11.37
N THR A 173 1.77 -8.43 -10.24
CA THR A 173 1.90 -7.16 -9.51
C THR A 173 3.21 -7.07 -8.74
N GLY A 174 3.74 -5.85 -8.68
CA GLY A 174 4.85 -5.50 -7.81
C GLY A 174 4.52 -5.66 -6.34
N VAL A 175 5.48 -6.17 -5.56
CA VAL A 175 5.32 -6.42 -4.13
C VAL A 175 6.05 -5.37 -3.30
N GLY A 176 5.27 -4.51 -2.65
CA GLY A 176 5.72 -3.61 -1.60
C GLY A 176 5.37 -4.16 -0.22
N THR A 177 4.14 -3.91 0.23
CA THR A 177 3.63 -4.39 1.53
C THR A 177 3.08 -5.81 1.48
N GLY A 178 2.92 -6.43 0.32
CA GLY A 178 2.28 -7.76 0.17
C GLY A 178 0.75 -7.75 0.11
N GLY A 179 0.10 -6.82 0.82
CA GLY A 179 -1.37 -6.89 0.97
C GLY A 179 -2.19 -6.83 -0.33
N HIS A 180 -1.73 -6.12 -1.37
CA HIS A 180 -2.42 -6.13 -2.68
C HIS A 180 -2.45 -7.51 -3.31
N ILE A 181 -1.27 -8.14 -3.48
CA ILE A 181 -1.18 -9.43 -4.14
C ILE A 181 -1.85 -10.51 -3.31
N THR A 182 -1.69 -10.48 -1.99
CA THR A 182 -2.33 -11.45 -1.08
C THR A 182 -3.84 -11.30 -1.08
N GLY A 183 -4.38 -10.10 -0.82
CA GLY A 183 -5.83 -9.91 -0.72
C GLY A 183 -6.54 -10.12 -2.05
N THR A 184 -5.93 -9.76 -3.18
CA THR A 184 -6.51 -10.06 -4.48
C THR A 184 -6.42 -11.55 -4.82
N ALA A 185 -5.25 -12.18 -4.66
CA ALA A 185 -5.05 -13.57 -5.04
C ALA A 185 -5.93 -14.55 -4.25
N GLU A 186 -6.08 -14.34 -2.93
CA GLU A 186 -6.93 -15.21 -2.10
C GLU A 186 -8.37 -15.25 -2.61
N VAL A 187 -8.95 -14.10 -2.90
CA VAL A 187 -10.33 -14.02 -3.41
C VAL A 187 -10.42 -14.48 -4.86
N LEU A 188 -9.49 -14.06 -5.73
CA LEU A 188 -9.58 -14.38 -7.15
C LEU A 188 -9.33 -15.86 -7.43
N LYS A 189 -8.51 -16.56 -6.65
CA LYS A 189 -8.28 -18.01 -6.80
C LYS A 189 -9.48 -18.86 -6.38
N GLU A 190 -10.33 -18.37 -5.49
CA GLU A 190 -11.60 -19.03 -5.18
C GLU A 190 -12.56 -18.98 -6.39
N VAL A 191 -12.54 -17.88 -7.14
CA VAL A 191 -13.40 -17.68 -8.32
C VAL A 191 -12.81 -18.33 -9.58
N TRP A 192 -11.49 -18.21 -9.77
CA TRP A 192 -10.75 -18.75 -10.92
C TRP A 192 -9.59 -19.63 -10.43
N PRO A 193 -9.84 -20.93 -10.15
CA PRO A 193 -8.83 -21.82 -9.56
C PRO A 193 -7.56 -22.02 -10.38
N ASN A 194 -7.60 -21.76 -11.69
CA ASN A 194 -6.45 -21.88 -12.58
C ASN A 194 -5.63 -20.59 -12.69
N LEU A 195 -6.08 -19.48 -12.09
CA LEU A 195 -5.38 -18.20 -12.11
C LEU A 195 -3.95 -18.34 -11.57
N LYS A 196 -2.98 -17.86 -12.35
CA LYS A 196 -1.58 -17.79 -11.96
C LYS A 196 -1.27 -16.44 -11.34
N VAL A 197 -0.64 -16.45 -10.17
CA VAL A 197 -0.31 -15.24 -9.42
C VAL A 197 1.20 -15.08 -9.37
N LEU A 198 1.71 -14.02 -9.99
CA LEU A 198 3.14 -13.74 -10.09
C LEU A 198 3.50 -12.45 -9.35
N ALA A 199 4.40 -12.57 -8.38
CA ALA A 199 4.99 -11.42 -7.71
C ALA A 199 6.06 -10.79 -8.61
N VAL A 200 6.14 -9.46 -8.63
CA VAL A 200 7.27 -8.73 -9.26
C VAL A 200 8.15 -8.13 -8.17
N GLU A 201 9.46 -8.37 -8.27
CA GLU A 201 10.48 -7.81 -7.36
C GLU A 201 11.72 -7.31 -8.12
N PRO A 202 12.54 -6.42 -7.51
CA PRO A 202 13.77 -5.95 -8.13
C PRO A 202 14.83 -7.06 -8.23
N GLU A 203 15.52 -7.17 -9.36
CA GLU A 203 16.65 -8.10 -9.53
C GLU A 203 17.79 -7.82 -8.54
N LEU A 204 18.00 -6.55 -8.20
CA LEU A 204 19.02 -6.09 -7.24
C LEU A 204 18.65 -6.31 -5.77
N SER A 205 17.41 -6.71 -5.46
CA SER A 205 16.96 -7.04 -4.12
C SER A 205 15.93 -8.19 -4.11
N PRO A 206 16.30 -9.38 -4.60
CA PRO A 206 15.34 -10.43 -4.95
C PRO A 206 15.03 -11.33 -3.74
N VAL A 207 14.50 -10.74 -2.67
CA VAL A 207 14.29 -11.40 -1.38
C VAL A 207 13.20 -12.47 -1.43
N ILE A 208 12.14 -12.26 -2.22
CA ILE A 208 11.04 -13.24 -2.38
C ILE A 208 11.59 -14.49 -3.10
N SER A 209 12.51 -14.30 -4.04
CA SER A 209 13.23 -15.41 -4.70
C SER A 209 14.36 -16.02 -3.85
N GLY A 210 14.53 -15.62 -2.59
CA GLY A 210 15.57 -16.15 -1.69
C GLY A 210 16.97 -15.53 -1.84
N GLY A 211 17.10 -14.43 -2.57
CA GLY A 211 18.36 -13.67 -2.64
C GLY A 211 18.54 -12.67 -1.48
N ALA A 212 19.67 -11.96 -1.49
CA ALA A 212 19.98 -10.95 -0.48
C ALA A 212 19.30 -9.60 -0.79
N PRO A 213 18.92 -8.81 0.23
CA PRO A 213 18.44 -7.45 0.02
C PRO A 213 19.54 -6.54 -0.52
N GLY A 214 19.16 -5.56 -1.34
CA GLY A 214 20.10 -4.62 -1.94
C GLY A 214 19.45 -3.29 -2.37
N PRO A 215 20.25 -2.24 -2.61
CA PRO A 215 19.73 -0.97 -3.10
C PRO A 215 19.24 -1.08 -4.55
N HIS A 216 18.09 -0.48 -4.86
CA HIS A 216 17.50 -0.46 -6.20
C HIS A 216 16.68 0.81 -6.46
N PRO A 217 16.40 1.18 -7.73
CA PRO A 217 15.68 2.41 -8.06
C PRO A 217 14.14 2.27 -8.08
N LEU A 218 13.62 1.04 -8.08
CA LEU A 218 12.19 0.74 -8.23
C LEU A 218 11.37 1.09 -6.97
N GLN A 219 10.97 2.35 -6.84
CA GLN A 219 10.23 2.82 -5.67
C GLN A 219 8.85 2.17 -5.54
N GLY A 220 8.48 1.79 -4.30
CA GLY A 220 7.18 1.24 -3.96
C GLY A 220 7.10 -0.29 -3.90
N ILE A 221 8.16 -0.98 -4.33
CA ILE A 221 8.32 -2.44 -4.25
C ILE A 221 9.68 -2.80 -3.66
N GLY A 222 9.93 -4.07 -3.33
CA GLY A 222 11.26 -4.57 -2.97
C GLY A 222 11.78 -4.04 -1.62
N GLY A 223 10.99 -4.14 -0.55
CA GLY A 223 11.36 -3.57 0.77
C GLY A 223 12.61 -4.15 1.45
N GLY A 224 13.29 -5.13 0.84
CA GLY A 224 14.48 -5.78 1.42
C GLY A 224 14.16 -6.84 2.49
N PHE A 225 12.89 -7.20 2.65
CA PHE A 225 12.41 -8.27 3.53
C PHE A 225 11.08 -8.82 2.96
N ILE A 226 10.62 -9.96 3.47
CA ILE A 226 9.29 -10.50 3.18
C ILE A 226 8.30 -9.89 4.19
N PRO A 227 7.35 -9.03 3.78
CA PRO A 227 6.35 -8.47 4.69
C PRO A 227 5.45 -9.58 5.27
N LYS A 228 4.97 -9.40 6.50
CA LYS A 228 3.99 -10.34 7.08
C LYS A 228 2.69 -10.39 6.28
N ASN A 229 2.33 -9.28 5.64
CA ASN A 229 1.18 -9.18 4.75
C ASN A 229 1.36 -9.89 3.39
N LEU A 230 2.54 -10.48 3.10
CA LEU A 230 2.75 -11.31 1.91
C LEU A 230 2.64 -12.79 2.27
N HIS A 231 1.54 -13.41 1.88
CA HIS A 231 1.33 -14.85 1.93
C HIS A 231 2.00 -15.51 0.72
N THR A 232 3.22 -16.01 0.89
CA THR A 232 4.06 -16.51 -0.23
C THR A 232 3.54 -17.79 -0.85
N GLU A 233 2.76 -18.58 -0.11
CA GLU A 233 2.11 -19.80 -0.55
C GLU A 233 1.03 -19.57 -1.63
N ILE A 234 0.52 -18.34 -1.75
CA ILE A 234 -0.46 -18.01 -2.80
C ILE A 234 0.18 -17.81 -4.17
N LEU A 235 1.50 -17.68 -4.23
CA LEU A 235 2.24 -17.33 -5.45
C LEU A 235 2.53 -18.57 -6.31
N ASP A 236 2.33 -18.45 -7.62
CA ASP A 236 2.76 -19.44 -8.60
C ASP A 236 4.19 -19.18 -9.10
N GLY A 237 4.73 -17.98 -8.84
CA GLY A 237 6.09 -17.61 -9.22
C GLY A 237 6.44 -16.16 -8.92
N VAL A 238 7.70 -15.82 -9.21
CA VAL A 238 8.25 -14.48 -9.03
C VAL A 238 8.99 -14.06 -10.30
N VAL A 239 8.76 -12.83 -10.74
CA VAL A 239 9.41 -12.19 -11.88
C VAL A 239 10.35 -11.12 -11.36
N LYS A 240 11.64 -11.22 -11.70
CA LYS A 240 12.65 -10.22 -11.37
C LYS A 240 12.74 -9.18 -12.49
N VAL A 241 12.85 -7.90 -12.13
CA VAL A 241 12.95 -6.77 -13.07
C VAL A 241 13.98 -5.72 -12.64
#